data_AF-A0A0L9VSW6-F1
#
_entry.id   AF-A0A0L9VSW6-F1
#
_cell.length_a   1.000
_cell.length_b   1.000
_cell.length_c   1.000
_cell.angle_alpha   90.00
_cell.angle_beta   90.00
_cell.angle_gamma   90.00
#
_symmetry.space_group_name_H-M   'P 1'
#
loop_
_entity.id
_entity.type
_entity.pdbx_description
1 polymer ?
#
loop_
_entity_poly.entity_id
_entity_poly.type
_entity_poly.pdbx_seq_one_letter_code
_entity_poly.pdbx_strand_id
1 'polypeptide(L)'
;MAITLLFNFLSNYPSSHVPYPWQRVLDIPSNLLYYYHLETGLVIYDFRPFVNFGEGVFMENDIGFNFTDQEVCQQLNNDYENFLNAPSLLLFCCACSGKTYYGVVEQPIVRCPLCKCITMMSP
;
A
#
# COMPACT_ATOMS: atom_id res chain seq x y z
N MET A 1 -16.45 -6.34 4.02
CA MET A 1 -16.26 -7.11 5.27
C MET A 1 -14.97 -7.94 5.24
N ALA A 2 -14.74 -8.80 4.23
CA ALA A 2 -13.54 -9.65 4.17
C ALA A 2 -12.21 -8.86 4.19
N ILE A 3 -12.14 -7.73 3.47
CA ILE A 3 -10.97 -6.84 3.46
C ILE A 3 -10.70 -6.28 4.86
N THR A 4 -11.72 -5.72 5.52
CA THR A 4 -11.63 -5.15 6.87
C THR A 4 -11.14 -6.18 7.90
N LEU A 5 -11.60 -7.43 7.78
CA LEU A 5 -11.16 -8.52 8.66
C LEU A 5 -9.69 -8.90 8.45
N LEU A 6 -9.26 -9.02 7.18
CA LEU A 6 -7.85 -9.22 6.85
C LEU A 6 -7.00 -8.06 7.39
N PHE A 7 -7.44 -6.83 7.17
CA PHE A 7 -6.72 -5.63 7.55
C PHE A 7 -6.53 -5.53 9.06
N ASN A 8 -7.59 -5.79 9.82
CA ASN A 8 -7.54 -5.85 11.28
C ASN A 8 -6.62 -7.00 11.75
N PHE A 9 -6.67 -8.16 11.10
CA PHE A 9 -5.76 -9.27 11.42
C PHE A 9 -4.30 -8.88 11.19
N LEU A 10 -3.96 -8.30 10.04
CA LEU A 10 -2.60 -7.90 9.69
C LEU A 10 -2.05 -6.78 10.57
N SER A 11 -2.93 -5.90 11.08
CA SER A 11 -2.56 -4.85 12.03
C SER A 11 -2.12 -5.43 13.38
N ASN A 12 -2.77 -6.51 13.83
CA ASN A 12 -2.45 -7.15 15.11
C ASN A 12 -1.39 -8.25 14.99
N TYR A 13 -1.30 -8.90 13.82
CA TYR A 13 -0.51 -10.12 13.61
C TYR A 13 0.18 -10.12 12.23
N PRO A 14 1.13 -9.18 11.97
CA PRO A 14 1.67 -8.94 10.63
C PRO A 14 2.44 -10.13 10.03
N SER A 15 3.09 -10.94 10.87
CA SER A 15 3.91 -12.08 10.45
C SER A 15 3.16 -13.41 10.46
N SER A 16 1.97 -13.47 11.07
CA SER A 16 1.19 -14.70 11.24
C SER A 16 0.61 -15.22 9.93
N HIS A 17 0.27 -16.52 9.93
CA HIS A 17 -0.51 -17.11 8.85
C HIS A 17 -1.90 -16.46 8.80
N VAL A 18 -2.30 -16.00 7.62
CA VAL A 18 -3.62 -15.41 7.44
C VAL A 18 -4.72 -16.46 7.57
N PRO A 19 -5.87 -16.10 8.15
CA PRO A 19 -6.98 -17.03 8.32
C PRO A 19 -7.66 -17.33 6.98
N TYR A 20 -8.24 -18.53 6.85
CA TYR A 20 -9.16 -18.85 5.76
C TYR A 20 -10.28 -17.78 5.68
N PRO A 21 -10.68 -17.33 4.48
CA PRO A 21 -10.33 -17.82 3.13
C PRO A 21 -9.13 -17.12 2.47
N TRP A 22 -8.32 -16.39 3.24
CA TRP A 22 -7.14 -15.71 2.73
C TRP A 22 -5.93 -16.62 2.66
N GLN A 23 -5.10 -16.39 1.65
CA GLN A 23 -3.81 -17.04 1.48
C GLN A 23 -2.74 -15.99 1.26
N ARG A 24 -1.62 -16.07 2.00
CA ARG A 24 -0.44 -15.24 1.78
C ARG A 24 0.45 -15.91 0.74
N VAL A 25 0.79 -15.19 -0.33
CA VAL A 25 1.57 -15.69 -1.46
C VAL A 25 2.74 -14.75 -1.73
N LEU A 26 3.94 -15.31 -1.87
CA LEU A 26 5.13 -14.59 -2.32
C LEU A 26 5.39 -14.94 -3.78
N ASP A 27 5.29 -13.95 -4.66
CA ASP A 27 5.72 -14.09 -6.05
C ASP A 27 7.25 -13.97 -6.12
N ILE A 28 7.93 -15.10 -6.25
CA ILE A 28 9.40 -15.18 -6.19
C ILE A 28 10.06 -14.31 -7.28
N PRO A 29 9.63 -14.32 -8.56
CA PRO A 29 10.28 -13.53 -9.60
C PRO A 29 10.23 -12.02 -9.37
N SER A 30 9.11 -11.51 -8.82
CA SER A 30 8.94 -10.07 -8.55
C SER A 30 9.29 -9.68 -7.12
N ASN A 31 9.62 -10.65 -6.26
CA ASN A 31 9.79 -10.50 -4.82
C ASN A 31 8.60 -9.75 -4.16
N LEU A 32 7.38 -10.04 -4.62
CA LEU A 32 6.18 -9.33 -4.23
C LEU A 32 5.26 -10.21 -3.38
N LEU A 33 4.95 -9.73 -2.19
CA LEU A 33 4.01 -10.38 -1.29
C LEU A 33 2.59 -9.91 -1.63
N TYR A 34 1.62 -10.83 -1.64
CA TYR A 34 0.21 -10.50 -1.78
C TYR A 34 -0.70 -11.47 -1.02
N TYR A 35 -1.92 -11.02 -0.74
CA TYR A 35 -3.00 -11.77 -0.13
C TYR A 35 -4.06 -12.10 -1.17
N TYR A 36 -4.35 -13.39 -1.32
CA TYR A 36 -5.33 -13.90 -2.26
C TYR A 36 -6.55 -14.44 -1.51
N HIS A 37 -7.75 -14.03 -1.91
CA HIS A 37 -9.00 -14.54 -1.36
C HIS A 37 -9.50 -15.70 -2.22
N LEU A 38 -9.47 -16.92 -1.68
CA LEU A 38 -9.72 -18.15 -2.44
C LEU A 38 -11.11 -18.20 -3.11
N GLU A 39 -12.14 -17.67 -2.45
CA GLU A 39 -13.52 -17.76 -2.96
C GLU A 39 -13.88 -16.67 -3.99
N THR A 40 -13.24 -15.51 -3.92
CA THR A 40 -13.61 -14.33 -4.74
C THR A 40 -12.57 -13.99 -5.80
N GLY A 41 -11.37 -14.56 -5.70
CA GLY A 41 -10.24 -14.22 -6.55
C GLY A 41 -9.64 -12.84 -6.26
N LEU A 42 -10.07 -12.16 -5.19
CA LEU A 42 -9.55 -10.84 -4.82
C LEU A 42 -8.06 -10.92 -4.44
N VAL A 43 -7.26 -10.00 -4.96
CA VAL A 43 -5.83 -9.85 -4.68
C VAL A 43 -5.59 -8.51 -3.99
N ILE A 44 -4.85 -8.54 -2.88
CA ILE A 44 -4.37 -7.36 -2.18
C ILE A 44 -2.85 -7.46 -2.05
N TYR A 45 -2.12 -6.52 -2.64
CA TYR A 45 -0.66 -6.52 -2.58
C TYR A 45 -0.16 -6.01 -1.23
N ASP A 46 0.86 -6.66 -0.67
CA ASP A 46 1.51 -6.21 0.55
C ASP A 46 2.78 -5.45 0.19
N PHE A 47 2.70 -4.14 0.37
CA PHE A 47 3.78 -3.23 0.04
C PHE A 47 4.56 -2.76 1.26
N ARG A 48 4.25 -3.27 2.46
CA ARG A 48 4.98 -2.96 3.70
C ARG A 48 6.45 -3.37 3.68
N PRO A 49 6.86 -4.48 3.03
CA PRO A 49 8.28 -4.83 2.94
C PRO A 49 9.15 -3.82 2.16
N PHE A 50 8.55 -2.82 1.54
CA PHE A 50 9.24 -1.83 0.72
C PHE A 50 9.21 -0.46 1.41
N VAL A 51 10.30 0.30 1.26
CA VAL A 51 10.43 1.64 1.85
C VAL A 51 9.66 2.66 0.99
N ASN A 52 8.79 3.43 1.63
CA ASN A 52 8.04 4.52 0.98
C ASN A 52 8.79 5.86 1.17
N PHE A 53 9.25 6.47 0.07
CA PHE A 53 9.90 7.80 0.08
C PHE A 53 8.91 8.95 -0.23
N GLY A 54 7.60 8.73 -0.05
CA GLY A 54 6.55 9.71 -0.34
C GLY A 54 6.02 9.67 -1.78
N GLU A 55 6.62 8.87 -2.66
CA GLU A 55 6.38 8.86 -4.12
C GLU A 55 5.91 7.49 -4.65
N GLY A 56 5.81 6.47 -3.80
CA GLY A 56 5.49 5.09 -4.18
C GLY A 56 6.36 4.04 -3.49
N VAL A 57 6.02 2.78 -3.74
CA VAL A 57 6.59 1.60 -3.11
C VAL A 57 7.79 1.11 -3.94
N PHE A 58 9.01 1.22 -3.41
CA PHE A 58 10.21 0.75 -4.12
C PHE A 58 11.10 -0.16 -3.24
N MET A 59 11.74 -1.15 -3.87
CA MET A 59 12.81 -1.94 -3.26
C MET A 59 13.97 -1.01 -2.88
N GLU A 60 14.57 -1.26 -1.72
CA GLU A 60 15.74 -0.55 -1.18
C GLU A 60 16.78 -0.23 -2.26
N ASN A 61 17.02 1.06 -2.51
CA ASN A 61 18.35 1.69 -2.66
C ASN A 61 18.25 3.18 -3.05
N ASP A 62 18.86 4.05 -2.23
CA ASP A 62 19.66 5.27 -2.53
C ASP A 62 19.19 6.44 -3.43
N ILE A 63 17.90 6.60 -3.78
CA ILE A 63 17.48 7.71 -4.70
C ILE A 63 16.45 8.70 -4.09
N GLY A 64 16.20 8.65 -2.78
CA GLY A 64 15.11 9.41 -2.12
C GLY A 64 15.07 10.93 -2.36
N PHE A 65 16.19 11.58 -2.71
CA PHE A 65 16.26 13.04 -2.89
C PHE A 65 15.86 13.56 -4.29
N ASN A 66 15.81 12.72 -5.33
CA ASN A 66 15.52 13.18 -6.70
C ASN A 66 14.03 13.18 -7.08
N PHE A 67 13.16 12.75 -6.16
CA PHE A 67 11.76 12.48 -6.47
C PHE A 67 10.76 13.29 -5.66
N THR A 68 11.17 14.06 -4.65
CA THR A 68 10.26 14.95 -3.92
C THR A 68 10.05 16.23 -4.71
N ASP A 69 9.01 16.26 -5.55
CA ASP A 69 8.65 17.49 -6.24
C ASP A 69 7.79 18.41 -5.36
N GLN A 70 7.64 19.66 -5.83
CA GLN A 70 6.94 20.70 -5.08
C GLN A 70 5.47 20.34 -4.81
N GLU A 71 4.85 19.57 -5.70
CA GLU A 71 3.44 19.17 -5.60
C GLU A 71 3.24 18.19 -4.44
N VAL A 72 4.13 17.20 -4.31
CA VAL A 72 4.11 16.27 -3.18
C VAL A 72 4.46 16.95 -1.86
N CYS A 73 5.44 17.86 -1.85
CA CYS A 73 5.72 18.67 -0.67
C CYS A 73 4.50 19.49 -0.23
N GLN A 74 3.78 20.09 -1.18
CA GLN A 74 2.58 20.87 -0.89
C GLN A 74 1.47 19.99 -0.29
N GLN A 75 1.28 18.80 -0.83
CA GLN A 75 0.24 17.89 -0.37
C GLN A 75 0.55 17.31 1.02
N LEU A 76 1.81 16.92 1.27
CA LEU A 76 2.28 16.53 2.59
C LEU A 76 2.12 17.65 3.63
N ASN A 77 2.39 18.91 3.24
CA ASN A 77 2.20 20.05 4.13
C ASN A 77 0.73 20.36 4.40
N ASN A 78 -0.12 20.26 3.37
CA ASN A 78 -1.56 20.52 3.51
C ASN A 78 -2.26 19.47 4.38
N ASP A 79 -1.83 18.22 4.31
CA ASP A 79 -2.39 17.09 5.06
C ASP A 79 -1.50 16.65 6.23
N TYR A 80 -0.55 17.48 6.67
CA TYR A 80 0.51 17.10 7.61
C TYR A 80 0.01 16.41 8.89
N GLU A 81 -1.04 16.97 9.50
CA GLU A 81 -1.69 16.39 10.69
C GLU A 81 -2.33 15.02 10.38
N ASN A 82 -2.94 14.85 9.21
CA ASN A 82 -3.51 13.57 8.79
C ASN A 82 -2.41 12.54 8.52
N PHE A 83 -1.27 12.96 7.97
CA PHE A 83 -0.09 12.11 7.78
C PHE A 83 0.52 11.66 9.10
N LEU A 84 0.66 12.57 10.08
CA LEU A 84 1.21 12.24 11.40
C LEU A 84 0.30 11.32 12.21
N ASN A 85 -1.02 11.51 12.10
CA ASN A 85 -2.01 10.73 12.83
C ASN A 85 -2.53 9.51 12.04
N ALA A 86 -1.93 9.21 10.89
CA ALA A 86 -2.38 8.10 10.05
C ALA A 86 -2.21 6.76 10.79
N PRO A 87 -3.14 5.81 10.59
CA PRO A 87 -2.97 4.45 11.12
C PRO A 87 -1.71 3.82 10.51
N SER A 88 -1.03 2.97 11.30
CA SER A 88 0.21 2.29 10.90
C SER A 88 0.04 1.30 9.74
N LEU A 89 -1.20 1.06 9.32
CA LEU A 89 -1.55 0.22 8.20
C LEU A 89 -2.61 0.98 7.39
N LEU A 90 -2.37 1.15 6.09
CA LEU A 90 -3.31 1.80 5.16
C LEU A 90 -3.59 0.90 3.95
N LEU A 91 -4.84 0.92 3.48
CA LEU A 91 -5.24 0.30 2.23
C LEU A 91 -5.38 1.39 1.16
N PHE A 92 -4.60 1.32 0.10
CA PHE A 92 -4.76 2.21 -1.04
C PHE A 92 -5.32 1.46 -2.25
N CYS A 93 -5.99 2.20 -3.13
CA CYS A 93 -6.61 1.69 -4.34
C CYS A 93 -6.07 2.46 -5.56
N CYS A 94 -5.68 1.75 -6.62
CA CYS A 94 -5.25 2.35 -7.88
C CYS A 94 -6.09 1.80 -9.03
N ALA A 95 -6.70 2.70 -9.81
CA ALA A 95 -7.60 2.35 -10.94
C ALA A 95 -7.05 2.77 -12.32
N CYS A 96 -5.80 3.26 -12.38
CA CYS A 96 -5.23 3.90 -13.57
C CYS A 96 -5.03 2.98 -14.79
N SER A 97 -5.17 1.67 -14.65
CA SER A 97 -5.07 0.69 -15.75
C SER A 97 -6.43 0.18 -16.25
N GLY A 98 -7.54 0.75 -15.76
CA GLY A 98 -8.88 0.18 -15.94
C GLY A 98 -9.15 -1.06 -15.09
N LYS A 99 -8.18 -1.45 -14.23
CA LYS A 99 -8.34 -2.47 -13.19
C LYS A 99 -8.07 -1.84 -11.83
N THR A 100 -8.87 -2.24 -10.84
CA THR A 100 -8.68 -1.82 -9.47
C THR A 100 -7.69 -2.74 -8.78
N TYR A 101 -6.59 -2.17 -8.29
CA TYR A 101 -5.64 -2.86 -7.43
C TYR A 101 -5.69 -2.30 -6.02
N TYR A 102 -5.64 -3.19 -5.05
CA TYR A 102 -5.58 -2.84 -3.64
C TYR A 102 -4.19 -3.15 -3.09
N GLY A 103 -3.66 -2.26 -2.26
CA GLY A 103 -2.33 -2.41 -1.66
C GLY A 103 -2.30 -2.01 -0.20
N VAL A 104 -1.55 -2.76 0.62
CA VAL A 104 -1.31 -2.46 2.04
C VAL A 104 0.02 -1.73 2.18
N VAL A 105 0.04 -0.60 2.89
CA VAL A 105 1.25 0.18 3.18
C VAL A 105 1.33 0.62 4.63
N GLU A 106 2.52 0.95 5.11
CA GLU A 106 2.75 1.46 6.48
C GLU A 106 2.64 2.99 6.58
N GLN A 107 2.66 3.67 5.45
CA GLN A 107 2.63 5.13 5.38
C GLN A 107 1.70 5.59 4.25
N PRO A 108 1.07 6.76 4.39
CA PRO A 108 0.17 7.23 3.34
C PRO A 108 0.94 7.51 2.04
N ILE A 109 0.28 7.25 0.91
CA ILE A 109 0.88 7.37 -0.42
C ILE A 109 0.27 8.58 -1.12
N VAL A 110 1.13 9.47 -1.64
CA VAL A 110 0.72 10.65 -2.42
C VAL A 110 0.59 10.32 -3.91
N ARG A 111 1.38 9.38 -4.45
CA ARG A 111 1.35 9.00 -5.87
C ARG A 111 1.10 7.53 -6.10
N CYS A 112 0.27 7.24 -7.11
CA CYS A 112 0.02 5.89 -7.58
C CYS A 112 1.34 5.26 -8.08
N PRO A 113 1.75 4.08 -7.57
CA PRO A 113 2.99 3.44 -8.01
C PRO A 113 2.95 2.99 -9.48
N LEU A 114 1.76 2.84 -10.07
CA LEU A 114 1.59 2.39 -11.45
C LEU A 114 1.64 3.53 -12.47
N CYS A 115 1.03 4.68 -12.17
CA CYS A 115 0.91 5.79 -13.13
C CYS A 115 1.51 7.12 -12.66
N LYS A 116 2.00 7.18 -11.41
CA LYS A 116 2.57 8.37 -10.77
C LYS A 116 1.62 9.57 -10.64
N CYS A 117 0.32 9.39 -10.91
CA CYS A 117 -0.68 10.41 -10.64
C CYS A 117 -0.94 10.50 -9.13
N ILE A 118 -1.38 11.66 -8.65
CA ILE A 118 -1.76 11.87 -7.26
C ILE A 118 -2.88 10.90 -6.87
N THR A 119 -2.66 10.14 -5.80
CA THR A 119 -3.65 9.22 -5.24
C THR A 119 -4.64 9.98 -4.37
N MET A 120 -5.94 9.76 -4.60
CA MET A 120 -6.95 10.10 -3.60
C MET A 120 -6.94 9.02 -2.54
N MET A 121 -6.51 9.36 -1.32
CA MET A 121 -6.63 8.46 -0.19
C MET A 121 -8.11 8.37 0.21
N SER A 122 -8.64 7.14 0.23
CA SER A 122 -9.91 6.90 0.91
C SER A 122 -9.62 6.80 2.41
N PRO A 123 -10.36 7.52 3.27
CA PRO A 123 -10.37 7.21 4.70
C PRO A 123 -10.87 5.79 4.97
#